data_AF-A0A662UB41-F1
#
_entry.id   AF-A0A662UB41-F1
#
_cell.length_a   1.000
_cell.length_b   1.000
_cell.length_c   1.000
_cell.angle_alpha   90.00
_cell.angle_beta   90.00
_cell.angle_gamma   90.00
#
_symmetry.space_group_name_H-M   'P 1'
#
loop_
_entity.id
_entity.type
_entity.pdbx_description
1 polymer ?
#
loop_
_entity_poly.entity_id
_entity_poly.type
_entity_poly.pdbx_seq_one_letter_code
_entity_poly.pdbx_strand_id
1 'polypeptide(L)'
;GAVAKLTGKVTKIGEFLDSTLDRLSDAILIIGLIFMRFNIFVIILLLIFSFLISYVRAKGELLGLKIEGRGLIERAERIIFIVVIIVAYMVNFEIANIIVLIFLILTIVTFIDRTIFILKALT
;
A
#
# COMPACT_ATOMS: atom_id res chain seq x y z
N GLY A 1 -13.03 -4.72 10.93
CA GLY A 1 -13.25 -3.35 11.45
C GLY A 1 -13.80 -3.28 12.89
N ALA A 2 -13.76 -2.09 13.50
CA ALA A 2 -14.18 -1.84 14.90
C ALA A 2 -15.67 -2.13 15.16
N VAL A 3 -16.55 -1.78 14.21
CA VAL A 3 -17.99 -2.06 14.31
C VAL A 3 -18.25 -3.56 14.40
N ALA A 4 -17.57 -4.38 13.59
CA ALA A 4 -17.71 -5.84 13.65
C ALA A 4 -17.25 -6.43 15.00
N LYS A 5 -16.18 -5.87 15.59
CA LYS A 5 -15.68 -6.27 16.92
C LYS A 5 -16.68 -5.91 18.02
N LEU A 6 -17.19 -4.68 18.03
CA LEU A 6 -18.16 -4.19 19.03
C LEU A 6 -19.53 -4.90 18.94
N THR A 7 -19.92 -5.33 17.73
CA THR A 7 -21.20 -6.02 17.50
C THR A 7 -21.10 -7.54 17.58
N GLY A 8 -19.92 -8.10 17.86
CA GLY A 8 -19.71 -9.55 17.92
C GLY A 8 -19.84 -10.27 16.56
N LYS A 9 -19.78 -9.53 15.44
CA LYS A 9 -19.98 -10.04 14.07
C LYS A 9 -18.68 -10.21 13.28
N VAL A 10 -17.59 -10.59 13.96
CA VAL A 10 -16.31 -10.86 13.30
C VAL A 10 -16.42 -12.18 12.54
N THR A 11 -16.27 -12.15 11.21
CA THR A 11 -16.39 -13.33 10.34
C THR A 11 -15.25 -13.41 9.34
N LYS A 12 -14.92 -14.63 8.89
CA LYS A 12 -13.90 -14.88 7.85
C LYS A 12 -14.26 -14.22 6.50
N ILE A 13 -15.56 -14.18 6.18
CA ILE A 13 -16.06 -13.50 4.98
C ILE A 13 -15.77 -12.00 5.09
N GLY A 14 -16.07 -11.39 6.25
CA GLY A 14 -15.80 -9.98 6.49
C GLY A 14 -14.32 -9.65 6.38
N GLU A 15 -13.44 -10.48 6.96
CA GLU A 15 -11.99 -10.33 6.86
C GLU A 15 -11.48 -10.37 5.41
N PHE A 16 -11.95 -11.35 4.62
CA PHE A 16 -11.60 -11.46 3.21
C PHE A 16 -12.09 -10.25 2.39
N LEU A 17 -13.33 -9.80 2.63
CA LEU A 17 -13.90 -8.65 1.94
C LEU A 17 -13.17 -7.35 2.30
N ASP A 18 -12.90 -7.09 3.59
CA ASP A 18 -12.16 -5.92 4.08
C ASP A 18 -10.81 -5.83 3.38
N SER A 19 -10.07 -6.94 3.38
CA SER A 19 -8.81 -7.07 2.69
C SER A 19 -8.91 -6.82 1.17
N THR A 20 -9.87 -7.43 0.49
CA THR A 20 -9.99 -7.34 -0.97
C THR A 20 -10.42 -5.96 -1.42
N LEU A 21 -11.39 -5.36 -0.73
CA LEU A 21 -11.88 -4.02 -1.02
C LEU A 21 -10.84 -2.94 -0.71
N ASP A 22 -10.02 -3.12 0.33
CA ASP A 22 -8.89 -2.23 0.61
C ASP A 22 -7.90 -2.19 -0.56
N ARG A 23 -7.58 -3.34 -1.16
CA ARG A 23 -6.67 -3.44 -2.31
C ARG A 23 -7.27 -2.80 -3.57
N LEU A 24 -8.58 -2.98 -3.78
CA LEU A 24 -9.30 -2.33 -4.86
C LEU A 24 -9.33 -0.81 -4.67
N SER A 25 -9.59 -0.34 -3.45
CA SER A 25 -9.58 1.08 -3.09
C SER A 25 -8.22 1.71 -3.35
N ASP A 26 -7.13 1.08 -2.89
CA ASP A 26 -5.76 1.53 -3.13
C ASP A 26 -5.46 1.61 -4.64
N ALA A 27 -5.90 0.62 -5.43
CA ALA A 27 -5.72 0.60 -6.88
C ALA A 27 -6.41 1.78 -7.57
N ILE A 28 -7.67 2.05 -7.21
CA ILE A 28 -8.45 3.16 -7.78
C ILE A 28 -7.76 4.50 -7.48
N LEU A 29 -7.30 4.70 -6.24
CA LEU A 29 -6.61 5.92 -5.84
C LEU A 29 -5.29 6.12 -6.60
N ILE A 30 -4.49 5.05 -6.76
CA ILE A 30 -3.23 5.11 -7.51
C ILE A 30 -3.49 5.37 -9.00
N ILE A 31 -4.46 4.68 -9.61
CA ILE A 31 -4.84 4.88 -11.02
C ILE A 31 -5.35 6.31 -11.26
N GLY A 32 -6.04 6.90 -10.29
CA GLY A 32 -6.50 8.29 -10.33
C GLY A 32 -5.38 9.29 -10.67
N LEU A 33 -4.15 9.02 -10.25
CA LEU A 33 -2.99 9.87 -10.54
C LEU A 33 -2.66 9.96 -12.04
N ILE A 34 -3.06 8.98 -12.85
CA ILE A 34 -2.90 9.04 -14.32
C ILE A 34 -3.70 10.21 -14.90
N PHE A 35 -4.94 10.41 -14.41
CA PHE A 35 -5.81 11.50 -14.85
C PHE A 35 -5.30 12.88 -14.39
N MET A 36 -4.41 12.90 -13.40
CA MET A 36 -3.68 14.09 -12.95
C MET A 36 -2.37 14.32 -13.71
N ARG A 37 -2.15 13.63 -14.84
CA ARG A 37 -1.00 13.80 -15.75
C ARG A 37 0.35 13.36 -15.15
N PHE A 38 0.36 12.59 -14.07
CA PHE A 38 1.59 11.95 -13.58
C PHE A 38 2.09 10.89 -14.57
N ASN A 39 3.40 10.59 -14.51
CA ASN A 39 4.03 9.64 -15.43
C ASN A 39 3.42 8.22 -15.27
N ILE A 40 2.86 7.69 -16.35
CA ILE A 40 2.18 6.39 -16.38
C ILE A 40 3.05 5.23 -15.89
N PHE A 41 4.35 5.23 -16.21
CA PHE A 41 5.27 4.17 -15.77
C PHE A 41 5.49 4.20 -14.26
N VAL A 42 5.57 5.40 -13.67
CA VAL A 42 5.67 5.55 -12.21
C VAL A 42 4.42 5.04 -11.53
N ILE A 43 3.23 5.34 -12.07
CA ILE A 43 1.96 4.87 -11.50
C ILE A 43 1.81 3.35 -11.63
N ILE A 44 2.18 2.76 -12.76
CA ILE A 44 2.18 1.30 -12.95
C ILE A 44 3.11 0.63 -11.93
N LEU A 45 4.32 1.16 -11.73
CA LEU A 45 5.23 0.61 -10.72
C LEU A 45 4.68 0.74 -9.30
N LEU A 46 4.09 1.90 -8.95
CA LEU A 46 3.41 2.09 -7.67
C LEU A 46 2.30 1.05 -7.45
N LEU A 47 1.49 0.78 -8.48
CA LEU A 47 0.43 -0.22 -8.42
C LEU A 47 1.02 -1.62 -8.19
N ILE A 48 2.02 -2.03 -8.97
CA ILE A 48 2.68 -3.33 -8.84
C ILE A 48 3.24 -3.51 -7.42
N PHE A 49 4.05 -2.57 -6.94
CA PHE A 49 4.68 -2.71 -5.63
C PHE A 49 3.68 -2.57 -4.47
N SER A 50 2.62 -1.77 -4.60
CA SER A 50 1.54 -1.70 -3.59
C SER A 50 0.85 -3.06 -3.40
N PHE A 51 0.60 -3.78 -4.50
CA PHE A 51 0.07 -5.14 -4.48
C PHE A 51 1.08 -6.13 -3.92
N LEU A 52 2.35 -6.06 -4.33
CA LEU A 52 3.41 -6.94 -3.82
C LEU A 52 3.63 -6.79 -2.32
N ILE A 53 3.65 -5.56 -1.76
CA ILE A 53 3.73 -5.34 -0.31
C ILE A 53 2.59 -6.05 0.44
N SER A 54 1.38 -5.96 -0.11
CA SER A 54 0.18 -6.57 0.47
C SER A 54 0.19 -8.10 0.35
N TYR A 55 0.72 -8.61 -0.76
CA TYR A 55 0.89 -10.04 -1.01
C TYR A 55 1.96 -10.66 -0.11
N VAL A 56 3.14 -10.05 -0.03
CA VAL A 56 4.25 -10.52 0.80
C VAL A 56 3.86 -10.58 2.26
N ARG A 57 3.11 -9.58 2.75
CA ARG A 57 2.51 -9.61 4.10
C ARG A 57 1.60 -10.82 4.28
N ALA A 58 0.59 -10.97 3.43
CA ALA A 58 -0.35 -12.08 3.53
C ALA A 58 0.35 -13.44 3.45
N LYS A 59 1.34 -13.58 2.56
CA LYS A 59 2.10 -14.82 2.41
C LYS A 59 2.98 -15.11 3.62
N GLY A 60 3.63 -14.09 4.19
CA GLY A 60 4.41 -14.23 5.42
C GLY A 60 3.54 -14.62 6.62
N GLU A 61 2.36 -14.01 6.76
CA GLU A 61 1.39 -14.36 7.81
C GLU A 61 0.92 -15.83 7.67
N LEU A 62 0.69 -16.32 6.45
CA LEU A 62 0.39 -17.75 6.19
C LEU A 62 1.55 -18.70 6.55
N LEU A 63 2.79 -18.21 6.51
CA LEU A 63 3.97 -18.95 6.95
C LEU A 63 4.19 -18.87 8.47
N GLY A 64 3.26 -18.26 9.21
CA GLY A 64 3.36 -18.08 10.67
C GLY A 64 4.23 -16.91 11.11
N LEU A 65 4.67 -16.06 10.18
CA LEU A 65 5.51 -14.89 10.47
C LEU A 65 4.65 -13.67 10.78
N LYS A 66 5.02 -12.91 11.81
CA LYS A 66 4.38 -11.62 12.11
C LYS A 66 4.99 -10.52 11.24
N ILE A 67 4.29 -10.14 10.16
CA ILE A 67 4.73 -9.11 9.19
C ILE A 67 4.09 -7.74 9.46
N GLU A 68 3.08 -7.67 10.33
CA GLU A 68 2.41 -6.43 10.72
C GLU A 68 3.39 -5.40 11.31
N GLY A 69 3.28 -4.14 10.87
CA GLY A 69 4.10 -3.02 11.34
C GLY A 69 5.51 -3.01 10.76
N ARG A 70 5.82 -3.88 9.79
CA ARG A 70 7.15 -3.99 9.18
C ARG A 70 7.22 -3.26 7.85
N GLY A 71 8.31 -2.53 7.63
CA GLY A 71 8.54 -1.69 6.46
C GLY A 71 8.10 -0.24 6.69
N LEU A 72 8.43 0.64 5.75
CA LEU A 72 8.24 2.09 5.90
C LEU A 72 6.84 2.56 5.52
N ILE A 73 6.18 1.84 4.62
CA ILE A 73 4.88 2.19 4.07
C ILE A 73 3.90 1.05 4.29
N GLU A 74 2.90 1.28 5.13
CA GLU A 74 1.70 0.46 5.16
C GLU A 74 0.53 1.20 4.49
N ARG A 75 -0.69 0.70 4.70
CA ARG A 75 -1.87 1.24 4.03
C ARG A 75 -2.18 2.67 4.45
N ALA A 76 -2.07 2.99 5.74
CA ALA A 76 -2.35 4.33 6.24
C ALA A 76 -1.42 5.36 5.60
N GLU A 77 -0.13 5.04 5.51
CA GLU A 77 0.89 5.89 4.90
C GLU A 77 0.64 6.06 3.41
N ARG A 78 0.23 5.01 2.67
CA ARG A 78 -0.15 5.13 1.25
C ARG A 78 -1.26 6.16 1.05
N ILE A 79 -2.32 6.11 1.86
CA ILE A 79 -3.43 7.06 1.75
C ILE A 79 -2.95 8.48 2.07
N ILE A 80 -2.14 8.65 3.10
CA ILE A 80 -1.54 9.95 3.46
C ILE A 80 -0.71 10.50 2.28
N PHE A 81 0.16 9.68 1.67
CA PHE A 81 0.96 10.09 0.52
C PHE A 81 0.09 10.54 -0.64
N ILE A 82 -0.97 9.80 -0.98
CA ILE A 82 -1.88 10.17 -2.08
C ILE A 82 -2.56 11.51 -1.79
N VAL A 83 -3.04 11.74 -0.56
CA VAL A 83 -3.63 13.03 -0.17
C VAL A 83 -2.60 14.15 -0.29
N VAL A 84 -1.38 13.96 0.21
CA VAL A 84 -0.29 14.95 0.12
C VAL A 84 0.07 15.25 -1.33
N ILE A 85 0.11 14.24 -2.21
CA ILE A 85 0.35 14.40 -3.65
C ILE A 85 -0.75 15.26 -4.28
N ILE A 86 -2.02 15.01 -3.94
CA ILE A 86 -3.16 15.79 -4.45
C ILE A 86 -3.07 17.25 -4.01
N VAL A 87 -2.80 17.49 -2.72
CA VAL A 87 -2.65 18.86 -2.19
C VAL A 87 -1.44 19.57 -2.82
N ALA A 88 -0.30 18.89 -2.93
CA ALA A 88 0.88 19.43 -3.59
C ALA A 88 0.62 19.78 -5.05
N TYR A 89 -0.15 18.94 -5.77
CA TYR A 89 -0.52 19.17 -7.16
C TYR A 89 -1.31 20.48 -7.35
N MET A 90 -2.17 20.83 -6.39
CA MET A 90 -2.92 22.09 -6.42
C MET A 90 -2.03 23.34 -6.28
N VAL A 91 -0.85 23.19 -5.68
CA VAL A 91 0.10 24.30 -5.45
C VAL A 91 1.16 24.34 -6.55
N ASN A 92 1.80 23.21 -6.85
CA ASN A 92 2.87 23.10 -7.83
C ASN A 92 3.05 21.64 -8.30
N PHE A 93 2.96 21.43 -9.62
CA PHE A 93 3.07 20.11 -10.23
C PHE A 93 4.45 19.45 -10.03
N GLU A 94 5.54 20.21 -10.10
CA GLU A 94 6.90 19.67 -9.94
C GLU A 94 7.12 19.14 -8.52
N ILE A 95 6.65 19.87 -7.51
CA ILE A 95 6.69 19.42 -6.12
C ILE A 95 5.90 18.12 -5.96
N ALA A 96 4.68 18.05 -6.51
CA ALA A 96 3.86 16.84 -6.46
C ALA A 96 4.56 15.66 -7.15
N ASN A 97 5.22 15.92 -8.28
CA ASN A 97 5.96 14.89 -9.03
C ASN A 97 7.14 14.34 -8.22
N ILE A 98 7.89 15.19 -7.51
CA ILE A 98 8.96 14.75 -6.60
C ILE A 98 8.37 13.86 -5.49
N ILE A 99 7.23 14.25 -4.90
CA ILE A 99 6.59 13.48 -3.83
C ILE A 99 6.12 12.10 -4.34
N VAL A 100 5.57 12.02 -5.57
CA VAL A 100 5.20 10.74 -6.19
C VAL A 100 6.43 9.83 -6.38
N LEU A 101 7.58 10.38 -6.77
CA LEU A 101 8.82 9.61 -6.91
C LEU A 101 9.35 9.12 -5.55
N ILE A 102 9.30 9.96 -4.51
CA ILE A 102 9.62 9.55 -3.14
C ILE A 102 8.70 8.42 -2.69
N PHE A 103 7.40 8.55 -2.95
CA PHE A 103 6.42 7.52 -2.63
C PHE A 103 6.73 6.19 -3.32
N LEU A 104 7.12 6.22 -4.60
CA LEU A 104 7.56 5.03 -5.33
C LEU A 104 8.78 4.37 -4.67
N ILE A 105 9.82 5.16 -4.35
CA ILE A 105 11.04 4.64 -3.72
C ILE A 105 10.71 3.97 -2.38
N LEU A 106 9.92 4.63 -1.53
CA LEU A 106 9.55 4.07 -0.22
C LEU A 106 8.71 2.79 -0.34
N THR A 107 7.86 2.70 -1.36
CA THR A 107 7.09 1.49 -1.67
C THR A 107 8.02 0.35 -2.07
N ILE A 108 9.01 0.60 -2.95
CA ILE A 108 9.99 -0.42 -3.35
C ILE A 108 10.84 -0.87 -2.15
N VAL A 109 11.33 0.07 -1.34
CA VAL A 109 12.13 -0.22 -0.14
C VAL A 109 11.34 -1.08 0.85
N THR A 110 10.07 -0.76 1.07
CA THR A 110 9.19 -1.56 1.95
C THR A 110 9.02 -2.98 1.44
N PHE A 111 8.82 -3.17 0.13
CA PHE A 111 8.75 -4.50 -0.47
C PHE A 111 10.04 -5.31 -0.26
N ILE A 112 11.19 -4.68 -0.52
CA ILE A 112 12.50 -5.32 -0.33
C ILE A 112 12.72 -5.70 1.13
N ASP A 113 12.46 -4.78 2.06
CA ASP A 113 12.63 -5.02 3.49
C ASP A 113 11.79 -6.21 3.98
N ARG A 114 10.49 -6.25 3.64
CA ARG A 114 9.60 -7.37 3.97
C ARG A 114 10.09 -8.69 3.36
N THR A 115 10.55 -8.65 2.12
CA THR A 115 11.05 -9.85 1.42
C THR A 115 12.31 -10.39 2.06
N ILE A 116 13.30 -9.53 2.35
CA ILE A 116 14.54 -9.94 3.02
C ILE A 116 14.26 -10.55 4.39
N PHE A 117 13.32 -9.99 5.15
CA PHE A 117 12.94 -10.55 6.43
C PHE A 117 12.34 -11.94 6.34
N ILE A 118 11.41 -12.15 5.42
CA ILE A 118 10.82 -13.47 5.22
C ILE A 118 11.89 -14.47 4.81
N LEU A 119 12.79 -14.10 3.88
CA LEU A 119 13.89 -14.98 3.47
C LEU A 119 14.77 -15.37 4.66
N LYS A 120 15.17 -14.41 5.50
CA LYS A 120 15.97 -14.67 6.70
C LYS A 120 15.26 -15.50 7.76
N ALA A 121 13.93 -15.43 7.83
CA ALA A 121 13.15 -16.20 8.79
C ALA A 121 12.90 -17.66 8.33
N LEU A 122 13.09 -17.95 7.04
CA LEU A 122 12.93 -19.28 6.46
C LEU A 122 14.24 -20.07 6.34
N THR A 123 15.38 -19.40 6.52
CA THR A 123 16.73 -20.00 6.54
C THR A 123 17.20 -20.19 7.97
#